data_AF-C1AAS5-F1
#
_entry.id   AF-C1AAS5-F1
#
_cell.length_a   1.000
_cell.length_b   1.000
_cell.length_c   1.000
_cell.angle_alpha   90.00
_cell.angle_beta   90.00
_cell.angle_gamma   90.00
#
_symmetry.space_group_name_H-M   'P 1'
#
loop_
_entity.id
_entity.type
_entity.pdbx_description
1 polymer ?
#
loop_
_entity_poly.entity_id
_entity_poly.type
_entity_poly.pdbx_seq_one_letter_code
_entity_poly.pdbx_strand_id
1 'polypeptide(L)'
;MARRSYRTGQWTPKEEREEQIREQLRAGVTDPATIASALGCTKDLVMLRAREMPDVERRMRRPDSRTRRAVILTLRPTRAPEVA
;
A
#
# COMPACT_ATOMS: atom_id res chain seq x y z
N MET A 1 13.27 30.21 22.11
CA MET A 1 12.97 28.93 22.78
C MET A 1 11.60 28.44 22.31
N ALA A 2 11.53 27.40 21.47
CA ALA A 2 10.26 26.81 21.04
C ALA A 2 10.32 25.28 21.14
N ARG A 3 9.81 24.82 22.29
CA ARG A 3 9.08 23.56 22.57
C ARG A 3 9.44 22.32 21.75
N ARG A 4 10.26 21.50 22.40
CA ARG A 4 10.39 20.06 22.26
C ARG A 4 9.01 19.39 22.42
N SER A 5 8.27 19.23 21.33
CA SER A 5 7.01 18.46 21.31
C SER A 5 7.34 16.97 21.23
N TYR A 6 7.10 16.31 22.35
CA TYR A 6 6.94 14.87 22.56
C TYR A 6 6.22 14.19 21.38
N ARG A 7 7.04 13.59 20.52
CA ARG A 7 6.98 12.22 19.96
C ARG A 7 5.99 11.27 20.68
N THR A 8 4.69 11.52 20.62
CA THR A 8 3.68 10.48 20.85
C THR A 8 3.49 9.76 19.51
N GLY A 9 3.66 8.44 19.51
CA GLY A 9 3.50 7.58 18.33
C GLY A 9 2.05 7.46 17.84
N GLN A 10 1.35 8.57 17.72
CA GLN A 10 0.05 8.64 17.06
C GLN A 10 0.26 8.74 15.56
N TRP A 11 -0.14 7.69 14.85
CA TRP A 11 -0.24 7.76 13.40
C TRP A 11 -1.27 8.80 13.02
N THR A 12 -0.94 9.61 12.02
CA THR A 12 -1.94 10.45 11.36
C THR A 12 -2.98 9.55 10.67
N PRO A 13 -4.22 10.03 10.43
CA PRO A 13 -5.21 9.27 9.67
C PRO A 13 -4.73 8.82 8.29
N LYS A 14 -3.75 9.54 7.71
CA LYS A 14 -3.07 9.15 6.47
C LYS A 14 -2.18 7.93 6.70
N GLU A 15 -1.27 7.99 7.67
CA GLU A 15 -0.33 6.91 7.99
C GLU A 15 -1.06 5.63 8.42
N GLU A 16 -2.13 5.76 9.20
CA GLU A 16 -2.97 4.62 9.58
C GLU A 16 -3.60 3.95 8.34
N ARG A 17 -4.05 4.75 7.38
CA ARG A 17 -4.61 4.22 6.13
C ARG A 17 -3.55 3.54 5.26
N GLU A 18 -2.36 4.11 5.19
CA GLU A 18 -1.24 3.51 4.47
C GLU A 18 -0.84 2.18 5.10
N GLU A 19 -0.79 2.09 6.44
CA GLU A 19 -0.48 0.83 7.10
C GLU A 19 -1.56 -0.23 6.88
N GLN A 20 -2.85 0.12 6.96
CA GLN A 20 -3.94 -0.79 6.62
C GLN A 20 -3.80 -1.34 5.18
N ILE A 21 -3.38 -0.50 4.22
CA ILE A 21 -3.08 -0.95 2.85
C ILE A 21 -1.88 -1.92 2.87
N ARG A 22 -0.81 -1.62 3.61
CA ARG A 22 0.34 -2.55 3.75
C ARG A 22 -0.09 -3.89 4.33
N GLU A 23 -0.93 -3.91 5.36
CA GLU A 23 -1.44 -5.13 5.97
C GLU A 23 -2.19 -6.00 4.97
N GLN A 24 -3.07 -5.42 4.15
CA GLN A 24 -3.76 -6.13 3.07
C GLN A 24 -2.77 -6.70 2.04
N LEU A 25 -1.74 -5.93 1.68
CA LEU A 25 -0.69 -6.41 0.77
C LEU A 25 0.17 -7.52 1.38
N ARG A 26 0.48 -7.46 2.69
CA ARG A 26 1.17 -8.53 3.43
C ARG A 26 0.33 -9.80 3.51
N ALA A 27 -0.99 -9.66 3.59
CA ALA A 27 -1.95 -10.77 3.51
C ALA A 27 -2.11 -11.35 2.09
N GLY A 28 -1.44 -10.77 1.08
CA GLY A 28 -1.47 -11.23 -0.31
C GLY A 28 -2.62 -10.65 -1.15
N VAL A 29 -3.38 -9.69 -0.63
CA VAL A 29 -4.44 -9.01 -1.38
C VAL A 29 -3.81 -7.97 -2.30
N THR A 30 -3.59 -8.32 -3.57
CA THR A 30 -2.90 -7.45 -4.53
C THR A 30 -3.83 -6.56 -5.35
N ASP A 31 -5.14 -6.82 -5.33
CA ASP A 31 -6.10 -6.05 -6.14
C ASP A 31 -6.58 -4.79 -5.39
N PRO A 32 -6.33 -3.58 -5.91
CA PRO A 32 -6.74 -2.34 -5.26
C PRO A 32 -8.26 -2.22 -5.04
N ALA A 33 -9.09 -2.84 -5.88
CA ALA A 33 -10.54 -2.81 -5.67
C ALA A 33 -10.94 -3.66 -4.44
N THR A 34 -10.34 -4.84 -4.30
CA THR A 34 -10.53 -5.70 -3.13
C THR A 34 -10.05 -5.03 -1.84
N ILE A 35 -8.87 -4.39 -1.86
CA ILE A 35 -8.36 -3.60 -0.71
C ILE A 35 -9.35 -2.49 -0.34
N ALA A 36 -9.87 -1.77 -1.34
CA ALA A 36 -10.81 -0.68 -1.12
C ALA A 36 -12.11 -1.17 -0.44
N SER A 37 -12.65 -2.31 -0.90
CA SER A 37 -13.82 -2.94 -0.28
C SER A 37 -13.55 -3.37 1.16
N ALA A 38 -12.38 -3.95 1.45
CA ALA A 38 -12.01 -4.36 2.81
C ALA A 38 -11.88 -3.17 3.77
N LEU A 39 -11.38 -2.03 3.28
CA LEU A 39 -11.16 -0.82 4.08
C LEU A 39 -12.37 0.14 4.09
N GLY A 40 -13.46 -0.20 3.40
CA GLY A 40 -14.65 0.64 3.29
C GLY A 40 -14.40 1.97 2.56
N CYS A 41 -13.52 1.98 1.56
CA CYS A 41 -13.14 3.19 0.81
C CYS A 41 -13.20 3.00 -0.71
N THR A 42 -12.86 4.03 -1.48
CA THR A 42 -12.84 3.96 -2.93
C THR A 42 -11.51 3.43 -3.45
N LYS A 43 -11.55 2.73 -4.59
CA LYS A 43 -10.36 2.29 -5.30
C LYS A 43 -9.39 3.44 -5.61
N ASP A 44 -9.92 4.61 -5.96
CA ASP A 44 -9.09 5.78 -6.28
C ASP A 44 -8.30 6.28 -5.05
N LEU A 45 -8.89 6.20 -3.85
CA LEU A 45 -8.18 6.54 -2.61
C LEU A 45 -7.02 5.57 -2.36
N VAL A 46 -7.26 4.26 -2.50
CA VAL A 46 -6.20 3.24 -2.36
C VAL A 46 -5.09 3.50 -3.38
N MET A 47 -5.46 3.79 -4.63
CA MET A 47 -4.50 4.08 -5.70
C MET A 47 -3.74 5.38 -5.48
N LEU A 48 -4.35 6.40 -4.87
CA LEU A 48 -3.69 7.65 -4.48
C LEU A 48 -2.66 7.38 -3.39
N ARG A 49 -3.04 6.69 -2.31
CA ARG A 49 -2.15 6.36 -1.20
C ARG A 49 -1.00 5.45 -1.63
N ALA A 50 -1.29 4.41 -2.40
CA ALA A 50 -0.27 3.51 -2.94
C ALA A 50 0.76 4.21 -3.83
N ARG A 51 0.43 5.36 -4.46
CA ARG A 51 1.42 6.17 -5.19
C ARG A 51 2.33 6.98 -4.28
N GLU A 52 1.86 7.36 -3.10
CA GLU A 52 2.62 8.10 -2.09
C GLU A 52 3.54 7.18 -1.27
N MET A 53 3.25 5.87 -1.27
CA MET A 53 4.01 4.85 -0.53
C MET A 53 5.23 4.36 -1.35
N PRO A 54 6.47 4.62 -0.91
CA PRO A 54 7.68 4.26 -1.67
C PRO A 54 7.94 2.74 -1.70
N ASP A 55 7.42 2.02 -0.72
CA ASP A 55 7.53 0.58 -0.53
C ASP A 55 6.45 -0.20 -1.28
N VAL A 56 5.48 0.46 -1.92
CA VAL A 56 4.46 -0.17 -2.75
C VAL A 56 4.83 -0.03 -4.22
N GLU A 57 4.75 -1.14 -4.94
CA GLU A 57 4.92 -1.17 -6.39
C GLU A 57 3.57 -1.40 -7.06
N ARG A 58 3.27 -0.58 -8.06
CA ARG A 58 2.11 -0.73 -8.92
C ARG A 58 2.51 -1.43 -10.21
N ARG A 59 1.99 -2.63 -10.44
CA ARG A 59 2.21 -3.39 -11.67
C ARG A 59 0.93 -3.50 -12.48
N MET A 60 1.07 -3.45 -13.80
CA MET A 60 -0.03 -3.83 -14.67
C MET A 60 0.07 -5.34 -14.90
N ARG A 61 -0.94 -6.08 -14.43
CA ARG A 61 -1.06 -7.51 -14.75
C ARG A 61 -1.25 -7.62 -16.26
N ARG A 62 -0.36 -8.35 -16.91
CA ARG A 62 -0.50 -8.64 -18.34
C ARG A 62 -1.84 -9.35 -18.55
N PRO A 63 -2.64 -8.91 -19.54
CA PRO A 63 -3.87 -9.59 -19.86
C PRO A 63 -3.51 -11.00 -20.35
N ASP A 64 -4.05 -12.02 -19.69
CA ASP A 64 -4.10 -13.36 -20.24
C ASP A 64 -5.38 -13.49 -21.09
N SER A 65 -5.49 -14.52 -21.91
CA SER A 65 -6.62 -14.79 -22.83
C SER A 65 -8.01 -14.69 -22.18
N ARG A 66 -8.11 -14.72 -20.85
CA ARG A 66 -9.35 -14.60 -20.07
C ARG A 66 -9.43 -13.38 -19.14
N THR A 67 -8.38 -12.55 -19.02
CA THR A 67 -8.35 -11.48 -18.00
C THR A 67 -8.10 -10.12 -18.64
N ARG A 68 -9.02 -9.17 -18.43
CA ARG A 68 -8.82 -7.77 -18.81
C ARG A 68 -7.59 -7.21 -18.09
N ARG A 69 -6.95 -6.19 -18.68
CA ARG A 69 -5.84 -5.46 -18.07
C ARG A 69 -6.26 -5.02 -16.65
N ALA A 70 -5.54 -5.49 -15.65
CA ALA A 70 -5.79 -5.17 -14.24
C ALA A 70 -4.54 -4.55 -13.63
N VAL A 71 -4.73 -3.55 -12.78
CA VAL A 71 -3.65 -2.99 -11.97
C VAL A 71 -3.59 -3.79 -10.68
N ILE A 72 -2.40 -4.24 -10.30
CA ILE A 72 -2.14 -4.87 -9.02
C ILE A 72 -1.11 -4.05 -8.23
N LEU A 73 -1.24 -4.11 -6.91
CA LEU A 73 -0.34 -3.52 -5.94
C LEU A 73 0.42 -4.66 -5.25
N THR A 74 1.72 -4.47 -5.04
CA THR A 74 2.58 -5.41 -4.34
C THR A 74 3.55 -4.64 -3.48
N LEU A 75 3.94 -5.15 -2.31
CA LEU A 75 5.07 -4.58 -1.59
C LEU A 75 6.35 -4.85 -2.37
N ARG A 76 7.22 -3.84 -2.45
CA ARG A 76 8.57 -4.04 -2.96
C ARG A 76 9.26 -5.03 -2.03
N PRO A 77 9.92 -6.08 -2.54
CA PRO A 77 10.80 -6.85 -1.71
C PRO A 77 11.90 -5.89 -1.25
N THR A 78 11.87 -5.51 0.03
CA THR A 78 13.04 -4.93 0.68
C THR A 78 14.13 -5.95 0.44
N ARG A 79 15.12 -5.63 -0.41
CA ARG A 79 16.29 -6.51 -0.58
C ARG A 79 16.77 -6.78 0.84
N ALA A 80 16.61 -8.02 1.30
CA ALA A 80 17.31 -8.47 2.48
C ALA A 80 18.79 -8.16 2.19
N PRO A 81 19.54 -7.53 3.10
CA PRO A 81 20.97 -7.40 2.90
C PRO A 81 21.48 -8.82 2.64
N GLU A 82 22.03 -9.05 1.44
CA GLU A 82 22.77 -10.27 1.15
C GLU A 82 23.81 -10.39 2.26
N VAL A 83 23.58 -11.32 3.18
CA VAL A 83 24.54 -11.67 4.21
C VAL A 83 25.68 -12.35 3.46
N ALA A 84 26.80 -11.64 3.38
CA ALA A 84 28.06 -12.06 2.77
C ALA A 84 28.66 -13.29 3.48
#